data_AF-A0A2E9IY63-F1
#
_entry.id   AF-A0A2E9IY63-F1
#
_cell.length_a   1.000
_cell.length_b   1.000
_cell.length_c   1.000
_cell.angle_alpha   90.00
_cell.angle_beta   90.00
_cell.angle_gamma   90.00
#
_symmetry.space_group_name_H-M   'P 1'
#
loop_
_entity.id
_entity.type
_entity.pdbx_description
1 polymer ?
#
loop_
_entity_poly.entity_id
_entity_poly.type
_entity_poly.pdbx_seq_one_letter_code
_entity_poly.pdbx_strand_id
1 'polypeptide(L)'
;MLNELEAQAGERGLLLRLKVGRPLGLWSLRLVVAEQLAADRLQLQGEMKAWAYGGTTGLQLDTMRVSPKARAGTGDLIWAATMAWALESTPCRRARLLAIRDAEGQHQRLLRYFQRRGFSTVHEVEAALWDLPLRMVWGGAGALMSADCAVVQKRAQERWIAQSVAA
;
A
#
# COMPACT_ATOMS: atom_id res chain seq x y z
N MET A 1 0.94 10.68 13.18
CA MET A 1 -0.16 10.02 12.43
C MET A 1 -0.11 8.50 12.53
N LEU A 2 1.05 7.85 12.37
CA LEU A 2 1.13 6.38 12.50
C LEU A 2 0.64 5.86 13.86
N ASN A 3 1.06 6.50 14.95
CA ASN A 3 0.65 6.13 16.30
C ASN A 3 -0.87 6.21 16.52
N GLU A 4 -1.53 7.19 15.90
CA GLU A 4 -2.99 7.33 15.95
C GLU A 4 -3.69 6.20 15.19
N LEU A 5 -3.18 5.84 14.00
CA LEU A 5 -3.71 4.71 13.23
C LEU A 5 -3.51 3.39 13.96
N GLU A 6 -2.39 3.23 14.67
CA GLU A 6 -2.14 2.06 15.51
C GLU A 6 -3.11 1.99 16.70
N ALA A 7 -3.33 3.10 17.40
CA ALA A 7 -4.30 3.17 18.49
C ALA A 7 -5.73 2.85 18.00
N GLN A 8 -6.16 3.46 16.90
CA GLN A 8 -7.48 3.20 16.29
C GLN A 8 -7.64 1.76 15.80
N ALA A 9 -6.57 1.13 15.32
CA ALA A 9 -6.57 -0.28 14.97
C ALA A 9 -6.76 -1.14 16.24
N GLY A 10 -6.02 -0.82 17.31
CA GLY A 10 -6.10 -1.49 18.60
C GLY A 10 -7.50 -1.46 19.21
N GLU A 11 -8.17 -0.31 19.17
CA GLU A 11 -9.58 -0.15 19.60
C GLU A 11 -10.53 -1.08 18.85
N ARG A 12 -10.18 -1.48 17.62
CA ARG A 12 -10.95 -2.42 16.79
C ARG A 12 -10.43 -3.85 16.86
N GLY A 13 -9.61 -4.19 17.85
CA GLY A 13 -9.02 -5.54 17.99
C GLY A 13 -8.05 -5.91 16.87
N LEU A 14 -7.55 -4.91 16.14
CA LEU A 14 -6.53 -5.08 15.10
C LEU A 14 -5.16 -4.67 15.63
N LEU A 15 -4.15 -5.40 15.20
CA LEU A 15 -2.74 -5.11 15.44
C LEU A 15 -2.11 -4.63 14.15
N LEU A 16 -1.69 -3.37 14.14
CA LEU A 16 -0.90 -2.77 13.07
C LEU A 16 0.59 -2.85 13.45
N ARG A 17 1.41 -3.48 12.61
CA ARG A 17 2.85 -3.61 12.84
C ARG A 17 3.64 -3.25 11.60
N LEU A 18 4.64 -2.39 11.77
CA LEU A 18 5.55 -1.98 10.71
C LEU A 18 6.95 -2.52 11.04
N LYS A 19 7.55 -3.22 10.08
CA LYS A 19 8.96 -3.58 10.09
C LYS A 19 9.66 -2.73 9.04
N VAL A 20 10.46 -1.79 9.51
CA VAL A 20 11.25 -0.89 8.66
C VAL A 20 12.71 -1.31 8.73
N GLY A 21 13.37 -1.33 7.58
CA GLY A 21 14.80 -1.60 7.43
C GLY A 21 15.45 -0.54 6.55
N ARG A 22 16.78 -0.38 6.67
CA ARG A 22 17.53 0.56 5.84
C ARG A 22 18.76 -0.07 5.16
N PRO A 23 18.57 -1.07 4.28
CA PRO A 23 19.69 -1.71 3.58
C PRO A 23 20.32 -0.75 2.57
N LEU A 24 21.63 -0.49 2.67
CA LEU A 24 22.43 0.21 1.66
C LEU A 24 21.84 1.58 1.21
N GLY A 25 21.23 2.32 2.14
CA GLY A 25 20.65 3.64 1.85
C GLY A 25 19.23 3.61 1.26
N LEU A 26 18.69 2.44 0.96
CA LEU A 26 17.27 2.24 0.64
C LEU A 26 16.48 2.02 1.93
N TRP A 27 15.21 2.41 1.93
CA TRP A 27 14.25 2.03 2.96
C TRP A 27 13.47 0.81 2.49
N SER A 28 13.30 -0.18 3.36
CA SER A 28 12.37 -1.29 3.15
C SER A 28 11.26 -1.21 4.18
N LEU A 29 10.02 -1.38 3.77
CA LEU A 29 8.84 -1.45 4.63
C LEU A 29 8.14 -2.79 4.43
N ARG A 30 7.87 -3.47 5.53
CA ARG A 30 6.84 -4.50 5.61
C ARG A 30 5.82 -4.10 6.66
N LEU A 31 4.60 -3.87 6.23
CA LEU A 31 3.47 -3.55 7.09
C LEU A 31 2.53 -4.75 7.15
N VAL A 32 2.07 -5.07 8.35
CA VAL A 32 1.14 -6.17 8.60
C VAL A 32 -0.01 -5.67 9.47
N VAL A 33 -1.22 -6.06 9.09
CA VAL A 33 -2.42 -5.93 9.92
C VAL A 33 -2.88 -7.34 10.29
N ALA A 34 -2.99 -7.60 11.58
CA ALA A 34 -3.54 -8.84 12.12
C ALA A 34 -4.75 -8.54 13.01
N GLU A 35 -5.64 -9.50 13.17
CA GLU A 35 -6.73 -9.47 14.14
C GLU A 35 -6.36 -10.39 15.30
N GLN A 36 -6.61 -9.91 16.52
CA GLN A 36 -6.44 -10.73 17.71
C GLN A 36 -7.74 -11.48 18.00
N LEU A 37 -7.75 -12.79 17.73
CA LEU A 37 -8.91 -13.65 17.98
C LEU A 37 -8.93 -14.16 19.43
N ALA A 38 -7.75 -14.44 19.98
CA ALA A 38 -7.52 -14.84 21.37
C ALA A 38 -6.11 -14.39 21.80
N ALA A 39 -5.78 -14.54 23.08
CA ALA A 39 -4.49 -14.08 23.63
C ALA A 39 -3.28 -14.68 22.90
N ASP A 40 -3.39 -15.91 22.40
CA ASP A 40 -2.34 -16.67 21.69
C ASP A 40 -2.57 -16.80 20.18
N ARG A 41 -3.71 -16.32 19.67
CA ARG A 41 -4.12 -16.54 18.28
C ARG A 41 -4.30 -15.24 17.51
N LEU A 42 -3.41 -15.04 16.55
CA LEU A 42 -3.46 -13.95 15.58
C LEU A 42 -3.89 -14.47 14.21
N GLN A 43 -4.77 -13.72 13.55
CA GLN A 43 -5.13 -13.96 12.15
C GLN A 43 -4.63 -12.83 11.28
N LEU A 44 -3.83 -13.15 10.27
CA LEU A 44 -3.34 -12.18 9.29
C LEU A 44 -4.52 -11.65 8.45
N GLN A 45 -4.75 -10.34 8.51
CA GLN A 45 -5.82 -9.65 7.79
C GLN A 45 -5.28 -9.08 6.47
N GLY A 46 -4.08 -8.52 6.51
CA GLY A 46 -3.40 -8.06 5.30
C GLY A 46 -1.95 -7.67 5.52
N GLU A 47 -1.23 -7.52 4.42
CA GLU A 47 0.15 -7.08 4.41
C GLU A 47 0.42 -6.12 3.23
N MET A 48 1.39 -5.24 3.43
CA MET A 48 1.99 -4.40 2.40
C MET A 48 3.51 -4.55 2.44
N LYS A 49 4.11 -4.73 1.27
CA LYS A 49 5.55 -4.65 1.05
C LYS A 49 5.83 -3.46 0.16
N ALA A 50 6.75 -2.62 0.61
CA ALA A 50 7.17 -1.44 -0.12
C ALA A 50 8.65 -1.17 0.14
N TRP A 51 9.26 -0.39 -0.73
CA TRP A 51 10.59 0.15 -0.53
C TRP A 51 10.64 1.59 -1.02
N ALA A 52 11.63 2.33 -0.55
CA ALA A 52 11.85 3.69 -0.98
C ALA A 52 13.34 3.97 -1.17
N TYR A 53 13.65 4.86 -2.09
CA TYR A 53 14.99 5.44 -2.25
C TYR A 53 14.94 6.95 -2.01
N GLY A 54 16.12 7.57 -1.89
CA GLY A 54 16.23 9.00 -1.64
C GLY A 54 15.69 9.82 -2.82
N GLY A 55 14.46 10.31 -2.71
CA GLY A 55 13.84 11.16 -3.72
C GLY A 55 12.35 11.37 -3.49
N THR A 56 11.79 12.44 -4.07
CA THR A 56 10.36 12.77 -3.93
C THR A 56 9.45 11.73 -4.58
N THR A 57 9.93 10.99 -5.58
CA THR A 57 9.21 9.91 -6.27
C THR A 57 9.73 8.51 -5.90
N GLY A 58 10.43 8.43 -4.77
CA GLY A 58 11.20 7.27 -4.35
C GLY A 58 10.39 6.08 -3.88
N LEU A 59 9.12 6.26 -3.48
CA LEU A 59 8.30 5.20 -2.87
C LEU A 59 7.75 4.24 -3.93
N GLN A 60 8.14 2.97 -3.83
CA GLN A 60 7.68 1.87 -4.66
C GLN A 60 6.88 0.87 -3.80
N LEU A 61 5.69 0.50 -4.29
CA LEU A 61 4.79 -0.42 -3.61
C LEU A 61 4.76 -1.74 -4.38
N ASP A 62 5.35 -2.78 -3.80
CA ASP A 62 5.56 -4.05 -4.50
C ASP A 62 4.34 -4.96 -4.41
N THR A 63 3.79 -5.12 -3.22
CA THR A 63 2.77 -6.14 -2.98
C THR A 63 1.85 -5.73 -1.86
N MET A 64 0.57 -5.62 -2.19
CA MET A 64 -0.50 -5.52 -1.22
C MET A 64 -1.33 -6.80 -1.25
N ARG A 65 -1.56 -7.40 -0.08
CA ARG A 65 -2.45 -8.55 0.08
C ARG A 65 -3.41 -8.28 1.20
N VAL A 66 -4.69 -8.54 0.97
CA VAL A 66 -5.74 -8.47 1.98
C VAL A 66 -6.53 -9.77 1.88
N SER A 67 -6.73 -10.42 3.03
CA SER A 67 -7.51 -11.65 3.11
C SER A 67 -8.95 -11.38 2.64
N PRO A 68 -9.59 -12.29 1.88
CA PRO A 68 -11.01 -12.16 1.54
C PRO A 68 -11.92 -12.11 2.77
N LYS A 69 -11.48 -12.71 3.88
CA LYS A 69 -12.16 -12.70 5.18
C LYS A 69 -11.71 -11.54 6.07
N ALA A 70 -10.97 -10.58 5.52
CA ALA A 70 -10.45 -9.49 6.32
C ALA A 70 -11.58 -8.58 6.81
N ARG A 71 -11.40 -8.01 8.00
CA ARG A 71 -12.31 -6.98 8.51
C ARG A 71 -12.42 -5.82 7.50
N ALA A 72 -13.63 -5.28 7.39
CA ALA A 72 -13.87 -4.08 6.58
C ALA A 72 -12.88 -2.97 6.97
N GLY A 73 -12.32 -2.29 5.97
CA GLY A 73 -11.40 -1.18 6.19
C GLY A 73 -9.94 -1.59 6.37
N THR A 74 -9.62 -2.90 6.45
CA THR A 74 -8.22 -3.36 6.53
C THR A 74 -7.36 -2.80 5.40
N GLY A 75 -7.89 -2.78 4.17
CA GLY A 75 -7.18 -2.18 3.04
C GLY A 75 -6.95 -0.68 3.20
N ASP A 76 -7.95 0.06 3.71
CA ASP A 76 -7.83 1.49 4.01
C ASP A 76 -6.78 1.77 5.10
N LEU A 77 -6.77 0.98 6.17
CA LEU A 77 -5.76 1.06 7.23
C LEU A 77 -4.35 0.83 6.68
N ILE A 78 -4.16 -0.20 5.85
CA ILE A 78 -2.88 -0.49 5.20
C ILE A 78 -2.43 0.71 4.35
N TRP A 79 -3.31 1.28 3.53
CA TRP A 79 -2.99 2.45 2.71
C TRP A 79 -2.64 3.67 3.56
N ALA A 80 -3.46 3.99 4.56
CA ALA A 80 -3.27 5.13 5.44
C ALA A 80 -1.93 5.04 6.17
N ALA A 81 -1.62 3.87 6.75
CA ALA A 81 -0.39 3.65 7.50
C ALA A 81 0.84 3.61 6.59
N THR A 82 0.75 3.00 5.40
CA THR A 82 1.87 2.98 4.44
C THR A 82 2.24 4.39 3.99
N MET A 83 1.25 5.23 3.67
CA MET A 83 1.50 6.61 3.25
C MET A 83 1.95 7.49 4.41
N ALA A 84 1.39 7.31 5.61
CA ALA A 84 1.84 8.00 6.82
C ALA A 84 3.32 7.71 7.08
N TRP A 85 3.74 6.44 7.03
CA TRP A 85 5.15 6.07 7.11
C TRP A 85 6.01 6.78 6.06
N ALA A 86 5.58 6.78 4.80
CA ALA A 86 6.36 7.41 3.75
C ALA A 86 6.52 8.92 3.95
N LEU A 87 5.47 9.61 4.39
CA LEU A 87 5.48 11.06 4.63
C LEU A 87 6.30 11.43 5.87
N GLU A 88 6.22 10.63 6.94
CA GLU A 88 6.89 10.90 8.22
C GLU A 88 8.35 10.44 8.23
N SER A 89 8.68 9.33 7.56
CA SER A 89 9.99 8.66 7.70
C SER A 89 10.89 8.78 6.47
N THR A 90 10.40 9.32 5.35
CA THR A 90 11.15 9.42 4.09
C THR A 90 10.92 10.77 3.40
N PRO A 91 11.80 11.18 2.46
CA PRO A 91 11.55 12.36 1.63
C PRO A 91 10.49 12.12 0.54
N CYS A 92 9.91 10.91 0.45
CA CYS A 92 8.98 10.56 -0.60
C CYS A 92 7.66 11.34 -0.47
N ARG A 93 7.16 11.80 -1.61
CA ARG A 93 5.87 12.51 -1.76
C ARG A 93 4.98 11.87 -2.81
N ARG A 94 5.54 11.05 -3.71
CA ARG A 94 4.78 10.25 -4.66
C ARG A 94 5.03 8.77 -4.46
N ALA A 95 3.95 8.02 -4.44
CA ALA A 95 3.94 6.57 -4.47
C ALA A 95 3.87 6.09 -5.93
N ARG A 96 4.51 4.96 -6.22
CA ARG A 96 4.40 4.24 -7.48
C ARG A 96 4.08 2.77 -7.22
N LEU A 97 3.29 2.19 -8.11
CA LEU A 97 2.97 0.76 -8.11
C LEU A 97 2.81 0.27 -9.54
N LEU A 98 3.04 -1.02 -9.76
CA LEU A 98 2.71 -1.68 -11.02
C LEU A 98 1.41 -2.46 -10.86
N ALA A 99 0.39 -2.09 -11.63
CA ALA A 99 -0.81 -2.91 -11.81
C ALA A 99 -0.51 -3.96 -12.89
N ILE A 100 -0.07 -5.15 -12.48
CA ILE A 100 0.29 -6.25 -13.39
C ILE A 100 -0.91 -6.65 -14.24
N ARG A 101 -0.68 -6.88 -15.53
CA ARG A 101 -1.68 -7.33 -16.51
C ARG A 101 -1.64 -8.87 -16.61
N ASP A 102 -2.21 -9.54 -15.61
CA ASP A 102 -2.25 -11.02 -15.57
C ASP A 102 -3.46 -11.59 -16.35
N ALA A 103 -4.65 -11.02 -16.12
CA ALA A 103 -5.87 -11.31 -16.90
C ALA A 103 -6.67 -10.01 -17.13
N GLU A 104 -7.13 -9.73 -18.36
CA GLU A 104 -7.74 -8.44 -18.74
C GLU A 104 -8.90 -8.01 -17.84
N GLY A 105 -9.81 -8.93 -17.51
CA GLY A 105 -10.95 -8.64 -16.63
C GLY A 105 -10.56 -8.32 -15.18
N GLN A 106 -9.45 -8.88 -14.69
CA GLN A 106 -8.90 -8.56 -13.36
C GLN A 106 -8.11 -7.26 -13.38
N HIS A 107 -7.36 -7.00 -14.46
CA HIS A 107 -6.58 -5.80 -14.65
C HIS A 107 -7.45 -4.53 -14.61
N GLN A 108 -8.59 -4.51 -15.32
CA GLN A 108 -9.50 -3.36 -15.30
C GLN A 108 -10.13 -3.11 -13.92
N ARG A 109 -10.42 -4.17 -13.15
CA ARG A 109 -10.91 -4.02 -11.76
C ARG A 109 -9.83 -3.42 -10.87
N LEU A 110 -8.59 -3.86 -11.04
CA LEU A 110 -7.44 -3.39 -10.28
C LEU A 110 -7.11 -1.92 -10.58
N LEU A 111 -7.14 -1.52 -11.86
CA LEU A 111 -7.00 -0.12 -12.26
C LEU A 111 -8.05 0.77 -11.61
N ARG A 112 -9.34 0.40 -11.70
CA ARG A 112 -10.42 1.15 -11.06
C ARG A 112 -10.28 1.19 -9.54
N TYR A 113 -9.73 0.15 -8.92
CA TYR A 113 -9.44 0.16 -7.49
C TYR A 113 -8.37 1.20 -7.14
N PHE A 114 -7.23 1.21 -7.84
CA PHE A 114 -6.14 2.17 -7.59
C PHE A 114 -6.51 3.61 -7.98
N GLN A 115 -7.27 3.80 -9.05
CA GLN A 115 -7.81 5.13 -9.41
C GLN A 115 -8.69 5.71 -8.31
N ARG A 116 -9.57 4.89 -7.72
CA ARG A 116 -10.38 5.30 -6.55
C ARG A 116 -9.54 5.61 -5.32
N ARG A 117 -8.30 5.13 -5.23
CA ARG A 117 -7.34 5.46 -4.16
C ARG A 117 -6.58 6.76 -4.44
N GLY A 118 -6.56 7.23 -5.68
CA GLY A 118 -5.86 8.46 -6.10
C GLY A 118 -4.66 8.22 -7.02
N PHE A 119 -4.46 6.99 -7.49
CA PHE A 119 -3.44 6.69 -8.49
C PHE A 119 -3.91 7.01 -9.90
N SER A 120 -3.03 7.63 -10.70
CA SER A 120 -3.21 7.78 -12.14
C SER A 120 -2.20 6.91 -12.87
N THR A 121 -2.57 6.43 -14.07
CA THR A 121 -1.64 5.73 -14.96
C THR A 121 -0.59 6.71 -15.45
N VAL A 122 0.69 6.39 -15.26
CA VAL A 122 1.82 7.20 -15.73
C VAL A 122 2.38 6.63 -17.02
N HIS A 123 2.48 5.31 -17.11
CA HIS A 123 3.05 4.62 -18.27
C HIS A 123 2.46 3.22 -18.37
N GLU A 124 2.13 2.76 -19.58
CA GLU A 124 1.87 1.35 -19.83
C GLU A 124 3.20 0.67 -20.12
N VAL A 125 3.67 -0.16 -19.19
CA VAL A 125 4.87 -0.98 -19.35
C VAL A 125 4.50 -2.13 -20.28
N GLU A 126 4.85 -2.00 -21.55
CA GLU A 126 4.60 -2.98 -22.59
C GLU A 126 5.86 -3.81 -22.89
N ALA A 127 5.90 -4.46 -24.05
CA ALA A 127 7.04 -5.25 -24.52
C ALA A 127 8.09 -4.41 -25.27
N ALA A 128 8.07 -3.08 -25.14
CA ALA A 128 9.04 -2.22 -25.82
C ALA A 128 10.44 -2.40 -25.19
N LEU A 129 11.50 -2.29 -26.01
CA LEU A 129 12.90 -2.41 -25.56
C LEU A 129 13.25 -1.41 -24.44
N TRP A 130 12.57 -0.25 -24.41
CA TRP A 130 12.75 0.79 -23.39
C TRP A 130 12.08 0.45 -22.04
N ASP A 131 11.20 -0.55 -22.00
CA ASP A 131 10.52 -1.02 -20.79
C ASP A 131 11.33 -2.08 -20.02
N LEU A 132 12.46 -2.55 -20.57
CA LEU A 132 13.31 -3.58 -19.95
C LEU A 132 13.83 -3.20 -18.54
N PRO A 133 14.30 -1.96 -18.28
CA PRO A 133 14.70 -1.57 -16.92
C PRO A 133 13.52 -1.57 -15.93
N LEU A 134 12.32 -1.17 -16.38
CA LEU A 134 11.11 -1.19 -15.55
C LEU A 134 10.66 -2.63 -15.30
N ARG A 135 10.78 -3.52 -16.28
CA ARG A 135 10.52 -4.95 -16.10
C ARG A 135 11.52 -5.63 -15.18
N MET A 136 12.77 -5.15 -15.10
CA MET A 136 13.72 -5.63 -14.09
C MET A 136 13.32 -5.21 -12.67
N VAL A 137 12.79 -3.99 -12.50
CA VAL A 137 12.36 -3.48 -11.19
C VAL A 137 11.07 -4.15 -10.72
N TRP A 138 10.12 -4.36 -11.63
CA TRP A 138 8.76 -4.80 -11.27
C TRP A 138 8.42 -6.24 -11.68
N GLY A 139 9.28 -6.91 -12.45
CA GLY A 139 9.14 -8.31 -12.83
C GLY A 139 8.04 -8.62 -13.88
N GLY A 140 7.29 -7.63 -14.38
CA GLY A 140 6.14 -7.88 -15.26
C GLY A 140 5.74 -6.70 -16.14
N ALA A 141 4.84 -6.96 -17.10
CA ALA A 141 4.16 -5.95 -17.91
C ALA A 141 2.85 -5.51 -17.23
N GLY A 142 2.49 -4.24 -17.35
CA GLY A 142 1.34 -3.69 -16.65
C GLY A 142 1.31 -2.16 -16.66
N ALA A 143 0.32 -1.59 -15.99
CA ALA A 143 0.21 -0.14 -15.88
C ALA A 143 1.02 0.35 -14.69
N LEU A 144 2.09 1.11 -14.94
CA LEU A 144 2.80 1.84 -13.90
C LEU A 144 1.92 3.02 -13.49
N MET A 145 1.50 3.02 -12.24
CA MET A 145 0.64 4.05 -11.69
C MET A 145 1.39 4.87 -10.64
N SER A 146 1.01 6.14 -10.49
CA SER A 146 1.55 7.01 -9.45
C SER A 146 0.46 7.82 -8.77
N ALA A 147 0.67 8.12 -7.49
CA ALA A 147 -0.19 8.99 -6.71
C ALA A 147 0.63 9.89 -5.81
N ASP A 148 0.04 11.02 -5.41
CA ASP A 148 0.55 11.82 -4.29
C ASP A 148 0.27 11.10 -2.96
N CYS A 149 1.31 10.91 -2.13
CA CYS A 149 1.20 10.20 -0.87
C CYS A 149 0.20 10.86 0.08
N ALA A 150 0.15 12.19 0.16
CA ALA A 150 -0.77 12.91 1.04
C ALA A 150 -2.22 12.76 0.57
N VAL A 151 -2.46 12.75 -0.73
CA VAL A 151 -3.81 12.52 -1.29
C VAL A 151 -4.30 11.10 -0.97
N VAL A 152 -3.44 10.09 -1.18
CA VAL A 152 -3.79 8.69 -0.87
C VAL A 152 -4.00 8.51 0.62
N GLN A 153 -3.12 9.09 1.44
CA GLN A 153 -3.20 9.06 2.90
C GLN A 153 -4.56 9.61 3.37
N LYS A 154 -4.92 10.82 2.92
CA LYS A 154 -6.14 11.50 3.35
C LYS A 154 -7.38 10.67 3.02
N ARG A 155 -7.49 10.23 1.75
CA ARG A 155 -8.63 9.41 1.29
C ARG A 155 -8.73 8.08 2.03
N ALA A 156 -7.59 7.44 2.31
CA ALA A 156 -7.56 6.17 3.04
C ALA A 156 -7.97 6.37 4.50
N GLN A 157 -7.49 7.43 5.15
CA GLN A 157 -7.85 7.75 6.53
C GLN A 157 -9.35 8.08 6.66
N GLU A 158 -9.91 8.89 5.77
CA GLU A 158 -11.34 9.21 5.74
C GLU A 158 -12.21 7.94 5.62
N ARG A 159 -11.82 7.03 4.72
CA ARG A 159 -12.53 5.75 4.54
C ARG A 159 -12.36 4.79 5.72
N TRP A 160 -11.20 4.80 6.36
CA TRP A 160 -10.93 4.01 7.55
C TRP A 160 -11.81 4.47 8.73
N ILE A 161 -11.92 5.79 8.91
CA ILE A 161 -12.76 6.41 9.94
C ILE A 161 -14.25 6.18 9.64
N ALA A 162 -14.68 6.33 8.39
CA ALA A 162 -16.08 6.09 8.01
C ALA A 162 -16.52 4.64 8.30
N GLN A 163 -15.62 3.67 8.14
CA GLN A 163 -15.91 2.25 8.42
C GLN A 163 -15.93 1.91 9.91
N SER A 164 -15.40 2.76 10.78
CA SER A 164 -15.56 2.62 12.25
C SER A 164 -16.92 3.05 12.74
N VAL A 165 -17.58 3.99 12.06
CA VAL A 165 -18.89 4.51 12.47
C VAL A 165 -20.01 3.57 12.03
N ALA A 166 -19.76 2.72 11.04
CA ALA A 166 -20.73 1.81 10.45
C ALA A 166 -20.68 0.38 11.03
N ALA A 167 -19.78 0.10 11.98
CA ALA A 167 -19.57 -1.20 12.62
C ALA A 167 -20.05 -1.16 14.07
#